data_AF-A0A6G0IDQ5-F1
#
_entry.id   AF-A0A6G0IDQ5-F1
#
_cell.length_a   1.000
_cell.length_b   1.000
_cell.length_c   1.000
_cell.angle_alpha   90.00
_cell.angle_beta   90.00
_cell.angle_gamma   90.00
#
_symmetry.space_group_name_H-M   'P 1'
#
loop_
_entity.id
_entity.type
_entity.pdbx_description
1 polymer ?
#
loop_
_entity_poly.entity_id
_entity_poly.type
_entity_poly.pdbx_seq_one_letter_code
_entity_poly.pdbx_strand_id
1 'polypeptide(L)'
;MSHMKMTRKGKGQKPEKSPREEDFIEKDADTETAAQANAIAASSAAVNLEIPATNKNILAAIQQMKSAIDSGFDKLKASLFSLKSALSAISDRVSTTEGTIEAHEKRLNELERRHESLASQCKLQQAKIDDLEARSHRQNIRIIGIKEKAENSRLTEFVAKLLPEQLGEEHFNHPVDVGRAHRTAAPAKDGKPRANVARLHRFQVKELVLRLARAKAPLRYDGRPVYIFPDLTSAIMKKRMAFQHIKEKCRARKIRCGFRHPARFVVTVNNNTYYYF
;
A
#
# COMPACT_ATOMS: atom_id res chain seq x y z
N MET A 1 9.91 -14.78 41.98
CA MET A 1 8.99 -14.56 40.83
C MET A 1 9.73 -14.90 39.56
N SER A 2 9.20 -15.91 38.86
CA SER A 2 9.84 -16.71 37.82
C SER A 2 10.01 -15.95 36.50
N HIS A 3 11.18 -16.05 35.86
CA HIS A 3 11.34 -15.94 34.40
C HIS A 3 12.34 -17.01 33.96
N MET A 4 11.82 -18.13 33.48
CA MET A 4 12.58 -19.26 32.95
C MET A 4 12.59 -19.19 31.42
N LYS A 5 13.78 -19.01 30.84
CA LYS A 5 14.05 -19.22 29.41
C LYS A 5 14.52 -20.67 29.22
N MET A 6 13.84 -21.41 28.36
CA MET A 6 14.28 -22.71 27.85
C MET A 6 14.19 -22.71 26.31
N THR A 7 15.36 -22.93 25.68
CA THR A 7 15.70 -23.95 24.64
C THR A 7 14.62 -24.39 23.62
N ARG A 8 14.87 -24.85 22.38
CA ARG A 8 16.03 -25.29 21.58
C ARG A 8 15.56 -25.48 20.11
N LYS A 9 16.53 -25.61 19.18
CA LYS A 9 16.40 -26.00 17.77
C LYS A 9 15.56 -27.27 17.53
N GLY A 10 14.77 -27.28 16.45
CA GLY A 10 14.09 -28.45 15.88
C GLY A 10 14.11 -28.44 14.35
N LYS A 11 14.33 -29.62 13.76
CA LYS A 11 14.48 -29.93 12.33
C LYS A 11 13.17 -29.74 11.54
N GLY A 12 13.32 -29.62 10.22
CA GLY A 12 12.23 -29.31 9.29
C GLY A 12 11.09 -30.34 9.23
N GLN A 13 9.90 -29.81 8.98
CA GLN A 13 8.71 -30.51 8.48
C GLN A 13 8.00 -29.56 7.49
N LYS A 14 7.55 -30.14 6.38
CA LYS A 14 6.83 -29.47 5.27
C LYS A 14 5.50 -28.87 5.75
N PRO A 15 4.98 -27.82 5.11
CA PRO A 15 3.63 -27.33 5.40
C PRO A 15 2.56 -28.27 4.83
N GLU A 16 1.67 -28.74 5.71
CA GLU A 16 0.40 -29.38 5.37
C GLU A 16 -0.52 -28.37 4.66
N LYS A 17 -1.05 -28.80 3.51
CA LYS A 17 -2.12 -28.11 2.79
C LYS A 17 -3.46 -28.61 3.31
N SER A 18 -4.35 -27.69 3.68
CA SER A 18 -5.77 -27.96 3.93
C SER A 18 -6.46 -28.45 2.64
N PRO A 19 -7.41 -29.41 2.71
CA PRO A 19 -7.97 -30.04 1.51
C PRO A 19 -8.90 -29.09 0.76
N ARG A 20 -8.66 -28.98 -0.55
CA ARG A 20 -9.61 -28.49 -1.54
C ARG A 20 -10.65 -29.56 -1.83
N GLU A 21 -11.85 -29.07 -2.11
CA GLU A 21 -12.94 -29.69 -2.86
C GLU A 21 -12.50 -30.84 -3.77
N GLU A 22 -13.02 -32.05 -3.50
CA GLU A 22 -13.08 -33.12 -4.49
C GLU A 22 -14.53 -33.21 -4.99
N ASP A 23 -14.69 -32.78 -6.24
CA ASP A 23 -15.86 -33.04 -7.07
C ASP A 23 -16.03 -34.55 -7.30
N PHE A 24 -17.28 -34.99 -7.14
CA PHE A 24 -17.98 -36.01 -7.92
C PHE A 24 -17.10 -37.09 -8.58
N ILE A 25 -16.95 -38.21 -7.87
CA ILE A 25 -16.81 -39.52 -8.51
C ILE A 25 -18.09 -40.29 -8.21
N GLU A 26 -18.93 -40.38 -9.23
CA GLU A 26 -19.98 -41.39 -9.38
C GLU A 26 -19.31 -42.76 -9.18
N LYS A 27 -19.58 -43.40 -8.03
CA LYS A 27 -19.20 -44.78 -7.77
C LYS A 27 -20.47 -45.61 -7.65
N ASP A 28 -20.71 -46.34 -8.72
CA ASP A 28 -21.66 -47.42 -8.90
C ASP A 28 -21.82 -48.24 -7.62
N ALA A 29 -22.98 -48.09 -6.99
CA ALA A 29 -23.48 -49.03 -5.99
C ALA A 29 -24.27 -50.14 -6.69
N ASP A 30 -23.62 -50.81 -7.64
CA ASP A 30 -24.15 -51.97 -8.38
C ASP A 30 -23.20 -53.17 -8.28
N THR A 31 -22.70 -53.48 -7.07
CA THR A 31 -21.85 -54.66 -6.86
C THR A 31 -22.16 -55.51 -5.62
N GLU A 32 -23.21 -55.22 -4.85
CA GLU A 32 -23.69 -56.11 -3.77
C GLU A 32 -25.03 -56.80 -4.06
N THR A 33 -25.79 -56.34 -5.07
CA THR A 33 -27.03 -56.98 -5.53
C THR A 33 -26.80 -58.10 -6.56
N ALA A 34 -25.63 -58.14 -7.20
CA ALA A 34 -25.30 -59.16 -8.21
C ALA A 34 -24.87 -60.51 -7.61
N ALA A 35 -24.43 -60.55 -6.35
CA ALA A 35 -24.01 -61.79 -5.68
C ALA A 35 -25.18 -62.58 -5.05
N GLN A 36 -26.31 -61.93 -4.76
CA GLN A 36 -27.54 -62.62 -4.33
C GLN A 36 -28.45 -63.03 -5.50
N ALA A 37 -28.21 -62.52 -6.71
CA ALA A 37 -28.93 -62.93 -7.91
C ALA A 37 -28.47 -64.30 -8.45
N ASN A 38 -27.25 -64.75 -8.13
CA ASN A 38 -26.64 -65.93 -8.76
C ASN A 38 -26.69 -67.22 -7.91
N ALA A 39 -27.31 -67.19 -6.72
CA ALA A 39 -27.54 -68.36 -5.87
C ALA A 39 -28.97 -68.93 -5.97
N ILE A 40 -29.89 -68.22 -6.64
CA ILE A 40 -31.27 -68.67 -6.87
C ILE A 40 -31.40 -69.40 -8.22
N ALA A 41 -30.41 -69.28 -9.11
CA ALA A 41 -30.44 -69.86 -10.45
C ALA A 41 -30.08 -71.37 -10.54
N ALA A 42 -29.75 -72.03 -9.42
CA ALA A 42 -29.32 -73.44 -9.41
C ALA A 42 -30.36 -74.43 -8.83
N SER A 43 -31.63 -74.04 -8.64
CA SER A 43 -32.68 -74.98 -8.21
C SER A 43 -34.06 -74.68 -8.82
N SER A 44 -34.11 -74.59 -10.14
CA SER A 44 -35.40 -74.68 -10.86
C SER A 44 -35.21 -75.28 -12.25
N ALA A 45 -34.52 -76.42 -12.32
CA ALA A 45 -34.72 -77.38 -13.41
C ALA A 45 -35.97 -78.21 -13.09
N ALA A 46 -37.13 -77.55 -13.13
CA ALA A 46 -38.44 -78.19 -13.00
C ALA A 46 -39.27 -77.79 -14.21
N VAL A 47 -39.26 -78.69 -15.20
CA VAL A 47 -40.36 -78.96 -16.13
C VAL A 47 -41.07 -77.71 -16.71
N ASN A 48 -40.66 -77.34 -17.92
CA ASN A 48 -41.41 -76.46 -18.81
C ASN A 48 -42.68 -77.22 -19.29
N LEU A 49 -43.73 -77.19 -18.46
CA LEU A 49 -45.09 -77.49 -18.90
C LEU A 49 -45.75 -76.14 -19.19
N GLU A 50 -46.23 -75.94 -20.41
CA GLU A 50 -47.17 -74.86 -20.73
C GLU A 50 -48.47 -75.11 -19.94
N ILE A 51 -48.49 -74.66 -18.68
CA ILE A 51 -49.71 -74.58 -17.88
C ILE A 51 -50.49 -73.37 -18.43
N PRO A 52 -51.75 -73.53 -18.86
CA PRO A 52 -52.55 -72.37 -19.24
C PRO A 52 -52.62 -71.44 -18.03
N ALA A 53 -52.23 -70.17 -18.20
CA ALA A 53 -52.29 -69.19 -17.12
C ALA A 53 -53.70 -69.20 -16.51
N THR A 54 -53.84 -69.84 -15.35
CA THR A 54 -55.15 -69.93 -14.70
C THR A 54 -55.52 -68.54 -14.20
N ASN A 55 -56.82 -68.23 -14.17
CA ASN A 55 -57.32 -66.93 -13.69
C ASN A 55 -56.77 -66.56 -12.28
N LYS A 56 -56.43 -67.56 -11.45
CA LYS A 56 -55.80 -67.38 -10.13
C LYS A 56 -54.38 -66.81 -10.22
N ASN A 57 -53.56 -67.26 -11.17
CA ASN A 57 -52.19 -66.77 -11.35
C ASN A 57 -52.19 -65.31 -11.84
N ILE A 58 -53.11 -64.97 -12.75
CA ILE A 58 -53.31 -63.60 -13.23
C ILE A 58 -53.75 -62.68 -12.09
N LEU A 59 -54.71 -63.12 -11.26
CA LEU A 59 -55.15 -62.38 -10.08
C LEU A 59 -54.03 -62.13 -9.06
N ALA A 60 -53.19 -63.14 -8.79
CA ALA A 60 -52.03 -63.00 -7.90
C ALA A 60 -51.02 -61.98 -8.45
N ALA A 61 -50.73 -62.02 -9.76
CA ALA A 61 -49.85 -61.05 -10.41
C ALA A 61 -50.42 -59.62 -10.37
N ILE A 62 -51.74 -59.45 -10.56
CA ILE A 62 -52.41 -58.15 -10.44
C ILE A 62 -52.32 -57.62 -9.01
N GLN A 63 -52.54 -58.46 -8.00
CA GLN A 63 -52.42 -58.08 -6.59
C GLN A 63 -50.98 -57.70 -6.22
N GLN A 64 -50.00 -58.46 -6.70
CA GLN A 64 -48.58 -58.15 -6.52
C GLN A 64 -48.22 -56.82 -7.20
N MET A 65 -48.68 -56.60 -8.44
CA MET A 65 -48.48 -55.35 -9.16
C MET A 65 -49.12 -54.17 -8.44
N LYS A 66 -50.35 -54.32 -7.93
CA LYS A 66 -51.01 -53.30 -7.11
C LYS A 66 -50.17 -52.95 -5.87
N SER A 67 -49.71 -53.96 -5.13
CA SER A 67 -48.89 -53.73 -3.93
C SER A 67 -47.55 -53.06 -4.23
N ALA A 68 -46.92 -53.40 -5.36
CA ALA A 68 -45.68 -52.77 -5.82
C ALA A 68 -45.91 -51.31 -6.24
N ILE A 69 -47.03 -51.03 -6.92
CA ILE A 69 -47.45 -49.68 -7.29
C ILE A 69 -47.73 -48.84 -6.04
N ASP A 70 -48.51 -49.36 -5.08
CA ASP A 70 -48.83 -48.67 -3.82
C ASP A 70 -47.54 -48.34 -3.04
N SER A 71 -46.62 -49.30 -2.91
CA SER A 71 -45.31 -49.09 -2.30
C SER A 71 -44.45 -48.05 -3.04
N GLY A 72 -44.48 -48.07 -4.38
CA GLY A 72 -43.82 -47.09 -5.22
C GLY A 72 -44.37 -45.68 -5.01
N PHE A 73 -45.70 -45.54 -4.92
CA PHE A 73 -46.37 -44.27 -4.63
C PHE A 73 -46.03 -43.75 -3.23
N ASP A 74 -45.97 -44.60 -2.21
CA ASP A 74 -45.57 -44.20 -0.86
C ASP A 74 -44.13 -43.69 -0.81
N LYS A 75 -43.21 -44.39 -1.49
CA LYS A 75 -41.80 -43.95 -1.63
C LYS A 75 -41.71 -42.61 -2.37
N LEU A 76 -42.44 -42.45 -3.47
CA LEU A 76 -42.47 -41.21 -4.25
C LEU A 76 -43.03 -40.05 -3.42
N LYS A 77 -44.10 -40.29 -2.65
CA LYS A 77 -44.70 -39.31 -1.75
C LYS A 77 -43.71 -38.88 -0.66
N ALA A 78 -43.00 -39.84 -0.05
CA ALA A 78 -41.96 -39.53 0.92
C ALA A 78 -40.82 -38.68 0.32
N SER A 79 -40.35 -39.04 -0.88
CA SER A 79 -39.34 -38.26 -1.61
C SER A 79 -39.84 -36.85 -1.95
N LEU A 80 -41.11 -36.69 -2.36
CA LEU A 80 -41.71 -35.37 -2.62
C LEU A 80 -41.78 -34.50 -1.35
N PHE A 81 -42.12 -35.08 -0.19
CA PHE A 81 -42.12 -34.35 1.07
C PHE A 81 -40.71 -33.93 1.51
N SER A 82 -39.72 -34.80 1.29
CA SER A 82 -38.31 -34.49 1.53
C SER A 82 -37.84 -33.33 0.65
N LEU A 83 -38.11 -33.41 -0.66
CA LEU A 83 -37.78 -32.35 -1.62
C LEU A 83 -38.47 -31.02 -1.28
N LYS A 84 -39.75 -31.06 -0.91
CA LYS A 84 -40.48 -29.86 -0.48
C LYS A 84 -39.84 -29.21 0.75
N SER A 85 -39.43 -30.02 1.73
CA SER A 85 -38.75 -29.53 2.94
C SER A 85 -37.39 -28.93 2.61
N ALA A 86 -36.60 -29.59 1.77
CA ALA A 86 -35.31 -29.09 1.31
C ALA A 86 -35.45 -27.78 0.53
N LEU A 87 -36.44 -27.68 -0.36
CA LEU A 87 -36.71 -26.47 -1.14
C LEU A 87 -37.11 -25.29 -0.23
N SER A 88 -37.94 -25.54 0.79
CA SER A 88 -38.28 -24.52 1.78
C SER A 88 -37.04 -24.03 2.53
N ALA A 89 -36.19 -24.95 3.01
CA ALA A 89 -34.97 -24.59 3.72
C ALA A 89 -33.98 -23.81 2.84
N ILE A 90 -33.89 -24.16 1.54
CA ILE A 90 -33.08 -23.40 0.58
C ILE A 90 -33.67 -22.00 0.38
N SER A 91 -34.99 -21.87 0.21
CA SER A 91 -35.67 -20.57 0.05
C SER A 91 -35.39 -19.63 1.23
N ASP A 92 -35.46 -20.14 2.46
CA ASP A 92 -35.18 -19.37 3.68
C ASP A 92 -33.71 -18.92 3.75
N ARG A 93 -32.79 -19.82 3.40
CA ARG A 93 -31.36 -19.51 3.34
C ARG A 93 -31.06 -18.46 2.27
N VAL A 94 -31.64 -18.57 1.08
CA VAL A 94 -31.50 -17.59 -0.01
C VAL A 94 -31.98 -16.22 0.46
N SER A 95 -33.18 -16.15 1.01
CA SER A 95 -33.76 -14.89 1.54
C SER A 95 -32.86 -14.25 2.61
N THR A 96 -32.30 -15.08 3.50
CA THR A 96 -31.37 -14.61 4.53
C THR A 96 -30.07 -14.07 3.90
N THR A 97 -29.50 -14.82 2.94
CA THR A 97 -28.27 -14.39 2.26
C THR A 97 -28.46 -13.10 1.47
N GLU A 98 -29.57 -12.94 0.76
CA GLU A 98 -29.90 -11.72 0.04
C GLU A 98 -29.98 -10.51 1.00
N GLY A 99 -30.65 -10.67 2.14
CA GLY A 99 -30.69 -9.62 3.17
C GLY A 99 -29.32 -9.26 3.73
N THR A 100 -28.45 -10.25 3.94
CA THR A 100 -27.06 -9.99 4.38
C THR A 100 -26.22 -9.28 3.32
N ILE A 101 -26.41 -9.63 2.04
CA ILE A 101 -25.73 -8.99 0.91
C ILE A 101 -26.14 -7.52 0.82
N GLU A 102 -27.44 -7.22 0.87
CA GLU A 102 -27.93 -5.84 0.85
C GLU A 102 -27.37 -5.02 2.03
N ALA A 103 -27.30 -5.61 3.22
CA ALA A 103 -26.69 -4.97 4.39
C ALA A 103 -25.19 -4.72 4.21
N HIS A 104 -24.47 -5.65 3.58
CA HIS A 104 -23.05 -5.51 3.26
C HIS A 104 -22.80 -4.44 2.19
N GLU A 105 -23.59 -4.39 1.13
CA GLU A 105 -23.51 -3.36 0.10
C GLU A 105 -23.72 -1.96 0.68
N LYS A 106 -24.72 -1.79 1.56
CA LYS A 106 -24.94 -0.52 2.28
C LYS A 106 -23.72 -0.12 3.12
N ARG A 107 -23.11 -1.07 3.82
CA ARG A 107 -21.90 -0.82 4.62
C ARG A 107 -20.68 -0.51 3.77
N LEU A 108 -20.51 -1.17 2.62
CA LEU A 108 -19.41 -0.91 1.68
C LEU A 108 -19.53 0.49 1.09
N ASN A 109 -20.71 0.88 0.61
CA ASN A 109 -20.96 2.22 0.08
C ASN A 109 -20.67 3.33 1.11
N GLU A 110 -21.06 3.12 2.36
CA GLU A 110 -20.75 4.05 3.44
C GLU A 110 -19.25 4.10 3.75
N LEU A 111 -18.56 2.96 3.71
CA LEU A 111 -17.12 2.88 3.93
C LEU A 111 -16.34 3.60 2.83
N GLU A 112 -16.74 3.44 1.57
CA GLU A 112 -16.16 4.12 0.41
C GLU A 112 -16.31 5.64 0.54
N ARG A 113 -17.51 6.14 0.88
CA ARG A 113 -17.74 7.58 1.12
C ARG A 113 -16.85 8.13 2.24
N ARG A 114 -16.73 7.40 3.34
CA ARG A 114 -15.83 7.78 4.45
C ARG A 114 -14.38 7.77 4.03
N HIS A 115 -13.97 6.80 3.21
CA HIS A 115 -12.61 6.71 2.69
C HIS A 115 -12.28 7.91 1.80
N GLU A 116 -13.16 8.28 0.87
CA GLU A 116 -12.98 9.44 -0.01
C GLU A 116 -12.91 10.75 0.78
N SER A 117 -13.80 10.90 1.78
CA SER A 117 -13.79 12.06 2.68
C SER A 117 -12.48 12.15 3.46
N LEU A 118 -12.02 11.04 4.05
CA LEU A 118 -10.77 10.98 4.81
C LEU A 118 -9.56 11.25 3.90
N ALA A 119 -9.52 10.66 2.71
CA ALA A 119 -8.45 10.90 1.73
C ALA A 119 -8.38 12.38 1.33
N SER A 120 -9.53 13.03 1.16
CA SER A 120 -9.62 14.47 0.87
C SER A 120 -9.13 15.33 2.03
N GLN A 121 -9.51 14.98 3.26
CA GLN A 121 -9.02 15.66 4.47
C GLN A 121 -7.52 15.50 4.65
N CYS A 122 -6.97 14.30 4.45
CA CYS A 122 -5.53 14.05 4.51
C CYS A 122 -4.77 14.87 3.47
N LYS A 123 -5.28 14.99 2.23
CA LYS A 123 -4.67 15.86 1.19
C LYS A 123 -4.66 17.33 1.63
N LEU A 124 -5.77 17.82 2.17
CA LEU A 124 -5.87 19.21 2.65
C LEU A 124 -4.91 19.47 3.83
N GLN A 125 -4.85 18.56 4.78
CA GLN A 125 -3.95 18.64 5.93
C GLN A 125 -2.49 18.59 5.48
N GLN A 126 -2.13 17.71 4.56
CA GLN A 126 -0.77 17.64 4.02
C GLN A 126 -0.38 18.96 3.33
N ALA A 127 -1.26 19.53 2.51
CA ALA A 127 -1.02 20.82 1.87
C ALA A 127 -0.81 21.95 2.90
N LYS A 128 -1.59 21.95 4.00
CA LYS A 128 -1.44 22.91 5.10
C LYS A 128 -0.12 22.73 5.85
N ILE A 129 0.27 21.49 6.13
CA ILE A 129 1.56 21.17 6.78
C ILE A 129 2.71 21.65 5.90
N ASP A 130 2.68 21.34 4.61
CA ASP A 130 3.71 21.75 3.65
C ASP A 130 3.86 23.28 3.59
N ASP A 131 2.75 24.04 3.61
CA ASP A 131 2.77 25.51 3.64
C ASP A 131 3.32 26.06 4.96
N LEU A 132 2.90 25.51 6.10
CA LEU A 132 3.41 25.92 7.42
C LEU A 132 4.92 25.65 7.56
N GLU A 133 5.38 24.47 7.13
CA GLU A 133 6.79 24.12 7.13
C GLU A 133 7.57 25.07 6.19
N ALA A 134 7.05 25.32 4.98
CA ALA A 134 7.67 26.24 4.04
C ALA A 134 7.79 27.67 4.60
N ARG A 135 6.74 28.17 5.28
CA ARG A 135 6.75 29.48 5.97
C ARG A 135 7.79 29.55 7.07
N SER A 136 7.89 28.51 7.89
CA SER A 136 8.88 28.39 8.97
C SER A 136 10.32 28.44 8.42
N HIS A 137 10.55 27.90 7.22
CA HIS A 137 11.87 27.85 6.58
C HIS A 137 12.24 29.10 5.75
N ARG A 138 11.33 30.05 5.52
CA ARG A 138 11.58 31.20 4.60
C ARG A 138 12.81 32.03 4.96
N GLN A 139 13.09 32.16 6.25
CA GLN A 139 14.21 32.92 6.81
C GLN A 139 15.46 32.07 7.04
N ASN A 140 15.40 30.77 6.77
CA ASN A 140 16.50 29.86 7.00
C ASN A 140 17.44 29.82 5.78
N ILE A 141 18.73 29.73 6.07
CA ILE A 141 19.79 29.40 5.11
C ILE A 141 20.47 28.11 5.54
N ARG A 142 21.00 27.40 4.54
CA ARG A 142 21.78 26.18 4.72
C ARG A 142 23.19 26.41 4.21
N ILE A 143 24.17 26.25 5.10
CA ILE A 143 25.60 26.43 4.82
C ILE A 143 26.26 25.04 4.81
N ILE A 144 26.99 24.73 3.74
CA ILE A 144 27.63 23.42 3.52
C ILE A 144 29.13 23.65 3.32
N GLY A 145 29.96 22.77 3.89
CA GLY A 145 31.42 22.81 3.71
C GLY A 145 32.21 23.26 4.94
N ILE A 146 31.54 23.65 6.03
CA ILE A 146 32.20 24.01 7.29
C ILE A 146 32.60 22.74 8.05
N LYS A 147 33.90 22.59 8.35
CA LYS A 147 34.46 21.46 9.09
C LYS A 147 33.77 21.32 10.45
N GLU A 148 33.49 20.07 10.85
CA GLU A 148 32.95 19.78 12.18
C GLU A 148 33.87 20.36 13.26
N LYS A 149 33.27 20.94 14.33
CA LYS A 149 33.96 21.58 15.46
C LYS A 149 34.70 22.88 15.15
N ALA A 150 34.70 23.39 13.92
CA ALA A 150 35.28 24.71 13.61
C ALA A 150 34.57 25.87 14.35
N GLU A 151 33.37 25.63 14.86
CA GLU A 151 32.48 26.64 15.42
C GLU A 151 32.65 26.82 16.94
N ASN A 152 33.47 25.97 17.59
CA ASN A 152 33.71 26.00 19.04
C ASN A 152 32.42 26.10 19.89
N SER A 153 31.40 25.32 19.52
CA SER A 153 30.09 25.19 20.18
C SER A 153 29.12 26.38 20.03
N ARG A 154 29.55 27.57 19.59
CA ARG A 154 28.69 28.76 19.43
C ARG A 154 28.35 29.04 17.97
N LEU A 155 27.58 28.13 17.38
CA LEU A 155 27.28 28.17 15.95
C LEU A 155 26.54 29.45 15.51
N THR A 156 25.68 30.02 16.35
CA THR A 156 24.97 31.28 16.05
C THR A 156 25.94 32.44 15.86
N GLU A 157 26.87 32.64 16.81
CA GLU A 157 27.91 33.68 16.75
C GLU A 157 28.87 33.44 15.58
N PHE A 158 29.23 32.18 15.35
CA PHE A 158 30.07 31.78 14.23
C PHE A 158 29.45 32.19 12.89
N VAL A 159 28.16 31.88 12.66
CA VAL A 159 27.48 32.25 11.41
C VAL A 159 27.34 33.76 11.28
N ALA A 160 27.08 34.48 12.37
CA ALA A 160 26.98 35.94 12.35
C ALA A 160 28.28 36.62 11.90
N LYS A 161 29.44 36.05 12.24
CA LYS A 161 30.77 36.53 11.80
C LYS A 161 31.15 36.04 10.40
N LEU A 162 30.88 34.77 10.12
CA LEU A 162 31.22 34.13 8.84
C LEU A 162 30.55 34.83 7.64
N LEU A 163 29.31 35.29 7.80
CA LEU A 163 28.55 35.88 6.69
C LEU A 163 29.19 37.18 6.16
N PRO A 164 29.46 38.21 6.99
CA PRO A 164 30.24 39.38 6.56
C PRO A 164 31.62 39.04 6.02
N GLU A 165 32.38 38.16 6.70
CA GLU A 165 33.73 37.77 6.29
C GLU A 165 33.76 37.19 4.86
N GLN A 166 32.80 36.32 4.54
CA GLN A 166 32.74 35.62 3.25
C GLN A 166 32.04 36.44 2.16
N LEU A 167 31.14 37.34 2.53
CA LEU A 167 30.28 38.08 1.60
C LEU A 167 30.63 39.56 1.49
N GLY A 168 31.63 40.03 2.22
CA GLY A 168 32.08 41.42 2.28
C GLY A 168 31.30 42.25 3.29
N GLU A 169 32.01 42.79 4.28
CA GLU A 169 31.45 43.61 5.36
C GLU A 169 30.75 44.87 4.84
N GLU A 170 31.20 45.39 3.69
CA GLU A 170 30.65 46.57 3.01
C GLU A 170 29.16 46.44 2.66
N HIS A 171 28.65 45.21 2.54
CA HIS A 171 27.26 44.95 2.20
C HIS A 171 26.32 44.93 3.41
N PHE A 172 26.86 45.02 4.63
CA PHE A 172 26.10 44.87 5.86
C PHE A 172 26.24 46.13 6.73
N ASN A 173 25.22 46.98 6.71
CA ASN A 173 25.19 48.21 7.53
C ASN A 173 25.15 47.94 9.04
N HIS A 174 24.75 46.73 9.43
CA HIS A 174 24.64 46.27 10.81
C HIS A 174 25.10 44.81 10.90
N PRO A 175 25.51 44.34 12.10
CA PRO A 175 25.78 42.94 12.33
C PRO A 175 24.64 42.03 11.85
N VAL A 176 25.00 40.87 11.31
CA VAL A 176 24.01 39.93 10.81
C VAL A 176 23.33 39.24 12.00
N ASP A 177 22.10 39.64 12.28
CA ASP A 177 21.29 39.07 13.36
C ASP A 177 20.86 37.62 13.02
N VAL A 178 21.53 36.65 13.63
CA VAL A 178 21.20 35.22 13.55
C VAL A 178 20.41 34.83 14.78
N GLY A 179 19.15 34.42 14.61
CA GLY A 179 18.30 34.04 15.75
C GLY A 179 18.64 32.66 16.32
N ARG A 180 18.85 31.67 15.44
CA ARG A 180 19.31 30.32 15.84
C ARG A 180 20.16 29.72 14.74
N ALA A 181 21.19 28.98 15.11
CA ALA A 181 21.92 28.13 14.19
C ALA A 181 22.21 26.76 14.82
N HIS A 182 22.08 25.70 14.02
CA HIS A 182 22.32 24.33 14.46
C HIS A 182 22.87 23.51 13.29
N ARG A 183 23.58 22.42 13.59
CA ARG A 183 23.94 21.40 12.59
C ARG A 183 22.74 20.50 12.33
N THR A 184 22.55 20.07 11.09
CA THR A 184 21.53 19.08 10.76
C THR A 184 21.78 17.77 11.52
N ALA A 185 20.73 17.11 11.99
CA ALA A 185 20.84 15.88 12.79
C ALA A 185 21.33 14.64 11.99
N ALA A 186 21.35 14.70 10.66
CA ALA A 186 21.83 13.59 9.84
C ALA A 186 23.29 13.24 10.19
N PRO A 187 23.65 11.93 10.29
CA PRO A 187 25.02 11.53 10.58
C PRO A 187 25.95 12.03 9.46
N ALA A 188 27.17 12.42 9.83
CA ALA A 188 28.19 12.73 8.84
C ALA A 188 28.45 11.47 7.99
N LYS A 189 28.17 11.55 6.69
CA LYS A 189 28.39 10.45 5.75
C LYS A 189 29.68 10.71 4.97
N ASP A 190 30.48 9.66 4.80
CA ASP A 190 31.64 9.65 3.89
C ASP A 190 32.64 10.80 4.13
N GLY A 191 32.86 11.17 5.38
CA GLY A 191 33.77 12.27 5.76
C GLY A 191 33.29 13.67 5.38
N LYS A 192 32.06 13.83 4.85
CA LYS A 192 31.49 15.14 4.52
C LYS A 192 30.92 15.81 5.78
N PRO A 193 31.30 17.06 6.06
CA PRO A 193 30.74 17.79 7.20
C PRO A 193 29.22 17.98 7.06
N ARG A 194 28.50 17.95 8.19
CA ARG A 194 27.06 18.23 8.22
C ARG A 194 26.79 19.69 7.83
N ALA A 195 25.58 19.92 7.30
CA ALA A 195 25.16 21.28 6.97
C ALA A 195 24.78 22.05 8.23
N ASN A 196 25.10 23.34 8.24
CA ASN A 196 24.65 24.28 9.26
C ASN A 196 23.36 24.93 8.75
N VAL A 197 22.30 24.90 9.55
CA VAL A 197 21.05 25.60 9.28
C VAL A 197 20.97 26.79 10.22
N ALA A 198 20.87 27.98 9.65
CA ALA A 198 20.77 29.23 10.41
C ALA A 198 19.52 29.99 10.01
N ARG A 199 18.77 30.48 11.03
CA ARG A 199 17.63 31.37 10.83
C ARG A 199 18.08 32.81 11.00
N LEU A 200 17.92 33.61 9.94
CA LEU A 200 18.19 35.04 9.96
C LEU A 200 16.96 35.79 10.48
N HIS A 201 17.17 36.86 11.24
CA HIS A 201 16.07 37.61 11.84
C HIS A 201 15.22 38.34 10.77
N ARG A 202 15.87 38.90 9.75
CA ARG A 202 15.25 39.66 8.65
C ARG A 202 15.26 38.88 7.34
N PHE A 203 14.12 38.79 6.67
CA PHE A 203 14.01 38.09 5.38
C PHE A 203 14.84 38.75 4.27
N GLN A 204 14.92 40.08 4.28
CA GLN A 204 15.69 40.88 3.32
C GLN A 204 17.19 40.56 3.41
N VAL A 205 17.70 40.40 4.63
CA VAL A 205 19.11 40.01 4.87
C VAL A 205 19.36 38.60 4.33
N LYS A 206 18.42 37.67 4.53
CA LYS A 206 18.50 36.33 3.94
C LYS A 206 18.55 36.36 2.41
N GLU A 207 17.72 37.17 1.76
CA GLU A 207 17.76 37.30 0.29
C GLU A 207 19.04 37.97 -0.21
N LEU A 208 19.57 38.95 0.54
CA LEU A 208 20.86 39.57 0.27
C LEU A 208 22.00 38.55 0.36
N VAL A 209 22.07 37.79 1.45
CA VAL A 209 23.05 36.72 1.66
C VAL A 209 23.02 35.71 0.51
N LEU A 210 21.83 35.24 0.12
CA LEU A 210 21.70 34.29 -0.99
C LEU A 210 22.09 34.87 -2.35
N ARG A 211 21.92 36.17 -2.56
CA ARG A 211 22.33 36.86 -3.80
C ARG A 211 23.85 36.99 -3.85
N LEU A 212 24.45 37.49 -2.78
CA LEU A 212 25.90 37.66 -2.65
C LEU A 212 26.62 36.32 -2.76
N ALA A 213 26.11 35.27 -2.10
CA ALA A 213 26.69 33.94 -2.18
C ALA A 213 26.72 33.35 -3.60
N ARG A 214 25.75 33.71 -4.46
CA ARG A 214 25.76 33.31 -5.87
C ARG A 214 26.71 34.16 -6.71
N ALA A 215 26.81 35.45 -6.42
CA ALA A 215 27.64 36.38 -7.17
C ALA A 215 29.14 36.21 -6.86
N LYS A 216 29.49 36.01 -5.59
CA LYS A 216 30.87 35.81 -5.11
C LYS A 216 31.31 34.34 -5.13
N ALA A 217 30.50 33.42 -5.66
CA ALA A 217 30.90 32.03 -5.79
C ALA A 217 32.14 31.89 -6.70
N PRO A 218 33.13 31.04 -6.37
CA PRO A 218 33.16 30.10 -5.25
C PRO A 218 33.61 30.75 -3.92
N LEU A 219 32.90 30.45 -2.84
CA LEU A 219 33.30 30.86 -1.48
C LEU A 219 34.26 29.83 -0.86
N ARG A 220 35.19 30.29 -0.03
CA ARG A 220 36.16 29.43 0.67
C ARG A 220 36.37 29.85 2.12
N TYR A 221 36.31 28.87 3.01
CA TYR A 221 36.62 29.03 4.43
C TYR A 221 37.64 27.97 4.83
N ASP A 222 38.74 28.37 5.46
CA ASP A 222 39.84 27.46 5.86
C ASP A 222 40.33 26.59 4.68
N GLY A 223 40.52 27.23 3.52
CA GLY A 223 40.93 26.57 2.27
C GLY A 223 39.88 25.67 1.60
N ARG A 224 38.73 25.43 2.22
CA ARG A 224 37.68 24.50 1.74
C ARG A 224 36.51 25.24 1.08
N PRO A 225 35.87 24.65 0.04
CA PRO A 225 34.73 25.28 -0.61
C PRO A 225 33.51 25.31 0.32
N VAL A 226 32.88 26.48 0.40
CA VAL A 226 31.64 26.71 1.16
C VAL A 226 30.50 27.04 0.21
N TYR A 227 29.32 26.53 0.50
CA TYR A 227 28.11 26.79 -0.28
C TYR A 227 26.97 27.25 0.63
N ILE A 228 26.27 28.30 0.22
CA ILE A 228 25.12 28.84 0.93
C ILE A 228 23.89 28.71 0.04
N PHE A 229 22.88 27.99 0.54
CA PHE A 229 21.63 27.72 -0.16
C PHE A 229 20.42 28.13 0.68
N PRO A 230 19.25 28.37 0.05
CA PRO A 230 18.00 28.40 0.80
C PRO A 230 17.77 27.05 1.48
N ASP A 231 17.30 27.07 2.72
CA ASP A 231 16.86 25.86 3.41
C ASP A 231 15.44 25.51 2.94
N LEU A 232 15.33 24.51 2.05
CA LEU A 232 14.07 24.12 1.42
C LEU A 232 13.49 22.87 2.08
N THR A 233 12.17 22.82 2.19
CA THR A 233 11.45 21.67 2.76
C THR A 233 11.62 20.42 1.91
N SER A 234 11.39 19.26 2.51
CA SER A 234 11.49 17.97 1.81
C SER A 234 10.53 17.90 0.62
N ALA A 235 9.30 18.42 0.75
CA ALA A 235 8.31 18.47 -0.33
C ALA A 235 8.80 19.31 -1.53
N ILE A 236 9.38 20.49 -1.28
CA ILE A 236 9.95 21.33 -2.33
C ILE A 236 11.17 20.66 -2.97
N MET A 237 12.01 20.01 -2.16
CA MET A 237 13.17 19.28 -2.67
C MET A 237 12.78 18.13 -3.58
N LYS A 238 11.75 17.33 -3.22
CA LYS A 238 11.21 16.28 -4.09
C LYS A 238 10.75 16.84 -5.45
N LYS A 239 10.01 17.96 -5.45
CA LYS A 239 9.59 18.64 -6.70
C LYS A 239 10.79 19.04 -7.56
N ARG A 240 11.84 19.62 -6.95
CA ARG A 240 13.05 20.00 -7.69
C ARG A 240 13.84 18.79 -8.20
N MET A 241 13.89 17.71 -7.44
CA MET A 241 14.55 16.46 -7.84
C MET A 241 13.89 15.80 -9.06
N ALA A 242 12.59 15.99 -9.27
CA ALA A 242 11.91 15.50 -10.47
C ALA A 242 12.54 16.06 -11.78
N PHE A 243 13.09 17.27 -11.74
CA PHE A 243 13.75 17.91 -12.89
C PHE A 243 15.26 17.61 -12.98
N GLN A 244 15.79 16.70 -12.16
CA GLN A 244 17.23 16.40 -12.12
C GLN A 244 17.76 15.96 -13.50
N HIS A 245 17.03 15.07 -14.17
CA HIS A 245 17.37 14.60 -15.52
C HIS A 245 17.40 15.74 -16.57
N ILE A 246 16.48 16.71 -16.47
CA ILE A 246 16.44 17.88 -17.35
C ILE A 246 17.63 18.80 -17.07
N LYS A 247 17.96 18.98 -15.79
CA LYS A 247 19.11 19.79 -15.35
C LYS A 247 20.43 19.21 -15.89
N GLU A 248 20.57 17.89 -15.91
CA GLU A 248 21.72 17.20 -16.49
C GLU A 248 21.83 17.43 -18.00
N LYS A 249 20.71 17.29 -18.74
CA LYS A 249 20.65 17.60 -20.18
C LYS A 249 21.00 19.07 -20.46
N CYS A 250 20.48 20.01 -19.67
CA CYS A 250 20.80 21.43 -19.81
C CYS A 250 22.29 21.68 -19.58
N ARG A 251 22.90 21.03 -18.57
CA ARG A 251 24.34 21.13 -18.30
C ARG A 251 25.16 20.60 -19.48
N ALA A 252 24.81 19.43 -20.02
CA ALA A 252 25.49 18.82 -21.16
C ALA A 252 25.46 19.74 -22.40
N ARG A 253 24.34 20.45 -22.60
CA ARG A 253 24.15 21.39 -23.73
C ARG A 253 24.56 22.83 -23.41
N LYS A 254 25.16 23.09 -22.25
CA LYS A 254 25.54 24.44 -21.77
C LYS A 254 24.36 25.45 -21.76
N ILE A 255 23.13 24.95 -21.59
CA ILE A 255 21.93 25.77 -21.46
C ILE A 255 21.79 26.22 -20.00
N ARG A 256 21.55 27.52 -19.79
CA ARG A 256 21.33 28.08 -18.46
C ARG A 256 19.98 27.58 -17.94
N CYS A 257 20.00 26.80 -16.87
CA CYS A 257 18.81 26.33 -16.19
C CYS A 257 18.93 26.50 -14.67
N GLY A 258 17.79 26.54 -13.98
CA GLY A 258 17.75 26.68 -12.54
C GLY A 258 16.34 26.65 -11.98
N PHE A 259 16.19 27.15 -10.76
CA PHE A 259 14.88 27.23 -10.11
C PHE A 259 14.65 28.63 -9.55
N ARG A 260 13.43 29.14 -9.76
CA ARG A 260 12.89 30.23 -8.96
C ARG A 260 12.16 29.64 -7.75
N HIS A 261 12.20 30.36 -6.63
CA HIS A 261 11.48 29.92 -5.43
C HIS A 261 9.98 29.73 -5.72
N PRO A 262 9.32 28.72 -5.14
CA PRO A 262 9.91 27.61 -4.37
C PRO A 262 10.44 26.47 -5.26
N ALA A 263 9.80 26.13 -6.38
CA ALA A 263 10.19 25.01 -7.25
C ALA A 263 9.90 25.24 -8.74
N ARG A 264 9.76 26.49 -9.20
CA ARG A 264 9.49 26.79 -10.62
C ARG A 264 10.77 26.62 -11.43
N PHE A 265 10.82 25.63 -12.31
CA PHE A 265 12.00 25.36 -13.13
C PHE A 265 12.12 26.42 -14.23
N VAL A 266 13.33 26.91 -14.46
CA VAL A 266 13.63 28.00 -15.37
C VAL A 266 14.69 27.54 -16.36
N VAL A 267 14.45 27.76 -17.64
CA VAL A 267 15.40 27.48 -18.72
C VAL A 267 15.53 28.72 -19.58
N THR A 268 16.76 29.15 -19.86
CA THR A 268 17.04 30.30 -20.73
C THR A 268 17.72 29.81 -22.00
N VAL A 269 17.08 30.02 -23.15
CA VAL A 269 17.57 29.65 -24.49
C VAL A 269 17.48 30.89 -25.37
N ASN A 270 18.59 31.27 -26.02
CA ASN A 270 18.65 32.42 -26.93
C ASN A 270 18.06 33.71 -26.31
N ASN A 271 18.45 34.02 -25.07
CA ASN A 271 17.93 35.13 -24.24
C ASN A 271 16.44 35.07 -23.86
N ASN A 272 15.69 34.07 -24.32
CA ASN A 272 14.30 33.84 -23.91
C ASN A 272 14.24 32.92 -22.69
N THR A 273 13.48 33.33 -21.67
CA THR A 273 13.37 32.57 -20.42
C THR A 273 12.01 31.90 -20.32
N TYR A 274 12.03 30.57 -20.23
CA TYR A 274 10.85 29.71 -20.13
C TYR A 274 10.70 29.18 -18.71
N TYR A 275 9.45 28.90 -18.34
CA TYR A 275 9.07 28.50 -16.99
C TYR A 275 8.23 27.22 -17.01
N TYR A 276 8.56 26.29 -16.12
CA TYR A 276 7.88 25.00 -15.98
C TYR A 276 7.51 24.74 -14.51
N PHE A 277 6.43 23.98 -14.29
CA PHE A 277 5.87 23.64 -12.98
C PHE A 277 6.07 22.17 -12.65
#